data_AF-A0A0A2A681-F1
#
_entry.id   AF-A0A0A2A681-F1
#
_cell.length_a   1.000
_cell.length_b   1.000
_cell.length_c   1.000
_cell.angle_alpha   90.00
_cell.angle_beta   90.00
_cell.angle_gamma   90.00
#
_symmetry.space_group_name_H-M   'P 1'
#
loop_
_entity.id
_entity.type
_entity.pdbx_description
1 polymer ?
#
loop_
_entity_poly.entity_id
_entity_poly.type
_entity_poly.pdbx_seq_one_letter_code
_entity_poly.pdbx_strand_id
1 'polypeptide(L)'
;MPTIAEVPQSVGADSVFKAVVKIPYKNDLKEIGADGSEVPLQVGAVVMLPNGFKLAPQERWTEEIKEETEGVYFTNYSEEKDNIIIVGPLPGDTNKEIVFPVLSPDPSTNKEYHYGKYSLHIGGNRGRGQVYPTGEKSNNLVFTSSTSGTINSIDTIEDGSYKVNIENENGEITTEAVPVGPQLIVKAQDKINAGDPLTNDPNVGGFGQLDAEVVLQSPYRVIGLIAFFIGVGLTQILLVLKKKQVEKVQAAEGI
;
A
#
# COMPACT_ATOMS: atom_id res chain seq x y z
N MET A 1 -0.98 0.03 -9.53
CA MET A 1 -0.11 1.19 -9.27
C MET A 1 0.82 0.83 -8.11
N PRO A 2 2.11 1.22 -8.10
CA PRO A 2 2.99 0.81 -7.01
C PRO A 2 2.69 1.58 -5.73
N THR A 3 2.46 0.84 -4.64
CA THR A 3 2.56 1.35 -3.27
C THR A 3 3.95 1.00 -2.78
N ILE A 4 4.64 1.93 -2.12
CA ILE A 4 5.97 1.72 -1.56
C ILE A 4 5.87 1.90 -0.05
N ALA A 5 6.61 1.10 0.71
CA ALA A 5 6.73 1.28 2.14
C ALA A 5 8.19 1.37 2.55
N GLU A 6 8.48 2.29 3.46
CA GLU A 6 9.79 2.41 4.12
C GLU A 6 9.61 2.13 5.61
N VAL A 7 10.23 1.06 6.06
CA VAL A 7 10.23 0.64 7.46
C VAL A 7 11.67 0.38 7.90
N PRO A 8 12.02 0.64 9.17
CA PRO A 8 13.34 0.30 9.69
C PRO A 8 13.59 -1.20 9.57
N GLN A 9 14.82 -1.58 9.25
CA GLN A 9 15.21 -2.99 9.21
C GLN A 9 15.05 -3.66 10.58
N SER A 10 15.35 -2.95 11.66
CA SER A 10 15.19 -3.42 13.03
C SER A 10 14.78 -2.30 13.97
N VAL A 11 14.02 -2.65 15.01
CA VAL A 11 13.56 -1.74 16.07
C VAL A 11 13.82 -2.36 17.43
N GLY A 12 14.08 -1.52 18.43
CA GLY A 12 14.14 -1.96 19.83
C GLY A 12 12.75 -2.30 20.39
N ALA A 13 12.71 -2.91 21.56
CA ALA A 13 11.49 -3.05 22.35
C ALA A 13 11.03 -1.68 22.90
N ASP A 14 9.72 -1.51 23.08
CA ASP A 14 9.09 -0.27 23.60
C ASP A 14 9.62 1.01 22.93
N SER A 15 9.76 0.98 21.60
CA SER A 15 10.37 2.06 20.82
C SER A 15 9.38 2.57 19.78
N VAL A 16 9.32 3.90 19.60
CA VAL A 16 8.54 4.53 18.53
C VAL A 16 9.38 4.59 17.27
N PHE A 17 8.83 4.16 16.15
CA PHE A 17 9.46 4.25 14.84
C PHE A 17 8.47 4.68 13.76
N LYS A 18 8.99 5.19 12.65
CA LYS A 18 8.19 5.62 11.49
C LYS A 18 8.02 4.45 10.53
N ALA A 19 6.79 4.14 10.14
CA ALA A 19 6.50 3.35 8.94
C ALA A 19 5.91 4.30 7.90
N VAL A 20 6.62 4.53 6.80
CA VAL A 20 6.22 5.51 5.78
C VAL A 20 5.57 4.78 4.61
N VAL A 21 4.35 5.14 4.26
CA VAL A 21 3.62 4.60 3.10
C VAL A 21 3.59 5.64 2.01
N LYS A 22 4.17 5.33 0.85
CA LYS A 22 4.19 6.22 -0.32
C LYS A 22 3.23 5.70 -1.37
N ILE A 23 2.37 6.59 -1.85
CA ILE A 23 1.34 6.33 -2.86
C ILE A 23 1.61 7.27 -4.06
N PRO A 24 2.69 7.05 -4.82
CA PRO A 24 3.15 7.99 -5.83
C PRO A 24 2.27 8.02 -7.07
N TYR A 25 1.83 9.21 -7.48
CA TYR A 25 1.12 9.43 -8.74
C TYR A 25 1.55 10.73 -9.41
N LYS A 26 1.38 10.80 -10.74
CA LYS A 26 1.74 11.97 -11.55
C LYS A 26 1.02 13.21 -11.02
N ASN A 27 1.73 14.32 -10.91
CA ASN A 27 1.10 15.61 -10.57
C ASN A 27 0.05 15.98 -11.64
N ASP A 28 -0.96 16.74 -11.23
CA ASP A 28 -2.05 17.23 -12.09
C ASP A 28 -2.96 16.14 -12.68
N LEU A 29 -2.80 14.89 -12.24
CA LEU A 29 -3.73 13.82 -12.57
C LEU A 29 -5.06 14.10 -11.85
N LYS A 30 -6.16 14.07 -12.60
CA LYS A 30 -7.52 14.21 -12.07
C LYS A 30 -8.32 12.96 -12.37
N GLU A 31 -9.26 12.67 -11.48
CA GLU A 31 -10.22 11.59 -11.65
C GLU A 31 -11.63 12.12 -11.88
N ILE A 32 -12.53 11.23 -12.29
CA ILE A 32 -13.94 11.57 -12.48
C ILE A 32 -14.68 11.51 -11.14
N GLY A 33 -15.28 12.63 -10.75
CA GLY A 33 -16.15 12.77 -9.60
C GLY A 33 -17.48 12.01 -9.78
N ALA A 34 -18.26 11.88 -8.71
CA ALA A 34 -19.56 11.17 -8.79
C ALA A 34 -20.56 11.86 -9.74
N ASP A 35 -20.41 13.16 -9.96
CA ASP A 35 -21.20 14.02 -10.86
C ASP A 35 -20.63 14.10 -12.29
N GLY A 36 -19.50 13.44 -12.56
CA GLY A 36 -18.82 13.49 -13.85
C GLY A 36 -17.79 14.62 -14.02
N SER A 37 -17.63 15.48 -13.01
CA SER A 37 -16.61 16.55 -13.04
C SER A 37 -15.19 16.00 -12.84
N GLU A 38 -14.17 16.73 -13.30
CA GLU A 38 -12.77 16.37 -13.01
C GLU A 38 -12.36 16.88 -11.63
N VAL A 39 -12.02 15.97 -10.71
CA VAL A 39 -11.63 16.27 -9.32
C VAL A 39 -10.22 15.77 -9.01
N PRO A 40 -9.50 16.38 -8.04
CA PRO A 40 -8.22 15.86 -7.59
C PRO A 40 -8.39 14.49 -6.90
N LEU A 41 -7.37 13.64 -7.02
CA LEU A 41 -7.38 12.33 -6.38
C LEU A 41 -7.23 12.45 -4.86
N GLN A 42 -7.91 11.55 -4.17
CA GLN A 42 -7.70 11.31 -2.74
C GLN A 42 -6.89 10.04 -2.52
N VAL A 43 -6.22 9.95 -1.38
CA VAL A 43 -5.40 8.81 -0.99
C VAL A 43 -5.89 8.23 0.33
N GLY A 44 -5.66 6.94 0.51
CA GLY A 44 -5.90 6.23 1.75
C GLY A 44 -4.90 5.09 1.91
N ALA A 45 -4.64 4.70 3.14
CA ALA A 45 -3.72 3.63 3.45
C ALA A 45 -4.24 2.76 4.58
N VAL A 46 -3.89 1.48 4.54
CA VAL A 46 -4.06 0.53 5.63
C VAL A 46 -2.72 -0.12 5.92
N VAL A 47 -2.34 -0.13 7.19
CA VAL A 47 -1.13 -0.77 7.68
C VAL A 47 -1.53 -1.82 8.70
N MET A 48 -1.34 -3.08 8.34
CA MET A 48 -1.52 -4.21 9.23
C MET A 48 -0.19 -4.55 9.87
N LEU A 49 -0.11 -4.29 11.17
CA LEU A 49 1.06 -4.56 11.98
C LEU A 49 0.96 -5.94 12.64
N PRO A 50 2.08 -6.53 13.06
CA PRO A 50 2.08 -7.73 13.88
C PRO A 50 1.41 -7.48 15.23
N ASN A 51 0.93 -8.55 15.88
CA ASN A 51 0.33 -8.43 17.22
C ASN A 51 1.28 -7.75 18.21
N GLY A 52 0.75 -6.83 19.00
CA GLY A 52 1.49 -6.05 20.00
C GLY A 52 2.11 -4.75 19.46
N PHE A 53 2.30 -4.64 18.15
CA PHE A 53 2.60 -3.35 17.52
C PHE A 53 1.31 -2.56 17.38
N LYS A 54 1.36 -1.26 17.71
CA LYS A 54 0.19 -0.39 17.67
C LYS A 54 0.59 1.03 17.34
N LEU A 55 -0.40 1.89 17.08
CA LEU A 55 -0.16 3.33 16.96
C LEU A 55 0.49 3.84 18.26
N ALA A 56 1.57 4.60 18.12
CA ALA A 56 2.22 5.20 19.27
C ALA A 56 1.27 6.21 19.95
N PRO A 57 1.18 6.23 21.29
CA PRO A 57 0.47 7.29 22.00
C PRO A 57 1.04 8.67 21.67
N GLN A 58 0.18 9.69 21.53
CA GLN A 58 0.59 11.03 21.06
C GLN A 58 1.65 11.69 21.94
N GLU A 59 1.67 11.38 23.24
CA GLU A 59 2.68 11.85 24.19
C GLU A 59 4.11 11.35 23.90
N ARG A 60 4.24 10.28 23.10
CA ARG A 60 5.53 9.69 22.70
C ARG A 60 6.02 10.21 21.35
N TRP A 61 5.24 11.07 20.67
CA TRP A 61 5.60 11.58 19.34
C TRP A 61 6.63 12.69 19.47
N THR A 62 7.70 12.60 18.68
CA THR A 62 8.65 13.71 18.53
C THR A 62 7.99 14.85 17.76
N GLU A 63 8.51 16.07 17.92
CA GLU A 63 7.98 17.24 17.19
C GLU A 63 8.03 17.04 15.66
N GLU A 64 9.07 16.38 15.16
CA GLU A 64 9.19 16.00 13.74
C GLU A 64 8.04 15.09 13.27
N ILE A 65 7.67 14.08 14.08
CA ILE A 65 6.53 13.20 13.73
C ILE A 65 5.22 13.98 13.73
N LYS A 66 5.03 14.90 14.68
CA LYS A 66 3.81 15.71 14.76
C LYS A 66 3.65 16.61 13.54
N GLU A 67 4.73 17.21 13.06
CA GLU A 67 4.74 18.04 11.86
C GLU A 67 4.44 17.19 10.60
N GLU A 68 5.10 16.04 10.45
CA GLU A 68 4.87 15.14 9.30
C GLU A 68 3.47 14.49 9.27
N THR A 69 2.79 14.44 10.41
CA THR A 69 1.44 13.82 10.54
C THR A 69 0.35 14.86 10.77
N GLU A 70 0.62 16.14 10.56
CA GLU A 70 -0.36 17.20 10.72
C GLU A 70 -1.55 16.99 9.77
N GLY A 71 -2.77 17.01 10.32
CA GLY A 71 -3.99 16.79 9.55
C GLY A 71 -4.27 15.33 9.18
N VAL A 72 -3.41 14.38 9.59
CA VAL A 72 -3.63 12.94 9.39
C VAL A 72 -4.43 12.38 10.57
N TYR A 73 -5.57 11.76 10.27
CA TYR A 73 -6.39 11.10 11.27
C TYR A 73 -6.20 9.58 11.18
N PHE A 74 -5.65 8.99 12.25
CA PHE A 74 -5.44 7.55 12.36
C PHE A 74 -6.63 6.91 13.07
N THR A 75 -7.16 5.84 12.48
CA THR A 75 -8.24 5.03 13.08
C THR A 75 -7.82 3.57 13.14
N ASN A 76 -8.30 2.86 14.15
CA ASN A 76 -8.12 1.42 14.21
C ASN A 76 -9.23 0.74 13.38
N TYR A 77 -8.90 -0.40 12.76
CA TYR A 77 -9.87 -1.17 11.98
C TYR A 77 -11.08 -1.62 12.80
N SER A 78 -10.85 -1.94 14.08
CA SER A 78 -11.90 -2.28 15.05
C SER A 78 -11.39 -2.05 16.47
N GLU A 79 -12.29 -1.99 17.46
CA GLU A 79 -11.93 -1.82 18.88
C GLU A 79 -10.98 -2.93 19.38
N GLU A 80 -11.13 -4.16 18.88
CA GLU A 80 -10.30 -5.30 19.27
C GLU A 80 -8.95 -5.39 18.53
N LYS A 81 -8.75 -4.60 17.46
CA LYS A 81 -7.58 -4.70 16.58
C LYS A 81 -6.83 -3.38 16.52
N ASP A 82 -6.03 -3.13 17.54
CA ASP A 82 -5.16 -1.96 17.66
C ASP A 82 -3.93 -2.00 16.74
N ASN A 83 -3.61 -3.19 16.21
CA ASN A 83 -2.51 -3.44 15.28
C ASN A 83 -2.85 -3.15 13.81
N ILE A 84 -4.13 -2.91 13.47
CA ILE A 84 -4.52 -2.56 12.11
C ILE A 84 -4.95 -1.10 12.08
N ILE A 85 -4.13 -0.27 11.44
CA ILE A 85 -4.31 1.18 11.38
C ILE A 85 -4.76 1.57 9.98
N ILE A 86 -5.82 2.38 9.91
CA ILE A 86 -6.40 2.92 8.69
C ILE A 86 -6.24 4.43 8.70
N VAL A 87 -5.93 4.98 7.53
CA VAL A 87 -5.87 6.42 7.28
C VAL A 87 -6.63 6.72 6.00
N GLY A 88 -7.43 7.78 6.02
CA GLY A 88 -8.06 8.35 4.84
C GLY A 88 -9.57 8.55 4.99
N PRO A 89 -10.18 9.23 4.00
CA PRO A 89 -9.52 9.76 2.81
C PRO A 89 -8.77 11.07 3.07
N LEU A 90 -7.61 11.24 2.44
CA LEU A 90 -6.78 12.46 2.51
C LEU A 90 -6.60 13.10 1.12
N PRO A 91 -6.42 14.43 1.02
CA PRO A 91 -6.05 15.07 -0.25
C PRO A 91 -4.73 14.50 -0.78
N GLY A 92 -4.74 13.94 -1.99
CA GLY A 92 -3.60 13.21 -2.52
C GLY A 92 -2.38 14.10 -2.81
N ASP A 93 -2.59 15.34 -3.24
CA ASP A 93 -1.48 16.19 -3.70
C ASP A 93 -0.54 16.59 -2.57
N THR A 94 -1.07 16.73 -1.36
CA THR A 94 -0.30 17.03 -0.14
C THR A 94 0.12 15.78 0.63
N ASN A 95 -0.56 14.65 0.47
CA ASN A 95 -0.37 13.43 1.28
C ASN A 95 0.11 12.22 0.47
N LYS A 96 1.00 12.41 -0.51
CA LYS A 96 1.57 11.27 -1.29
C LYS A 96 2.42 10.34 -0.43
N GLU A 97 2.93 10.84 0.68
CA GLU A 97 3.64 10.08 1.69
C GLU A 97 2.89 10.23 3.01
N ILE A 98 2.58 9.11 3.66
CA ILE A 98 1.85 9.06 4.92
C ILE A 98 2.74 8.38 5.95
N VAL A 99 3.06 9.08 7.03
CA VAL A 99 3.92 8.58 8.11
C VAL A 99 3.05 7.96 9.20
N PHE A 100 3.29 6.70 9.51
CA PHE A 100 2.65 5.99 10.62
C PHE A 100 3.62 5.90 11.80
N PRO A 101 3.34 6.58 12.92
CA PRO A 101 4.13 6.45 14.15
C PRO A 101 3.71 5.17 14.88
N VAL A 102 4.56 4.15 14.80
CA VAL A 102 4.30 2.82 15.36
C VAL A 102 5.12 2.62 16.63
N LEU A 103 4.47 2.08 17.66
CA LEU A 103 5.10 1.63 18.89
C LEU A 103 5.33 0.12 18.83
N SER A 104 6.58 -0.32 19.02
CA SER A 104 6.93 -1.73 19.15
C SER A 104 6.57 -2.29 20.54
N PRO A 105 6.20 -3.59 20.62
CA PRO A 105 5.93 -4.24 21.89
C PRO A 105 7.22 -4.50 22.68
N ASP A 106 7.07 -4.85 23.97
CA ASP A 106 8.18 -5.27 24.83
C ASP A 106 8.02 -6.72 25.34
N PRO A 107 8.83 -7.67 24.83
CA PRO A 107 8.89 -9.06 25.32
C PRO A 107 9.29 -9.21 26.80
N SER A 108 9.86 -8.17 27.40
CA SER A 108 10.27 -8.17 28.80
C SER A 108 9.06 -8.07 29.72
N THR A 109 8.09 -7.23 29.34
CA THR A 109 6.84 -6.99 30.07
C THR A 109 5.72 -7.97 29.71
N ASN A 110 5.52 -8.29 28.42
CA ASN A 110 4.55 -9.30 27.98
C ASN A 110 5.25 -10.48 27.29
N LYS A 111 5.06 -11.69 27.84
CA LYS A 111 5.68 -12.94 27.34
C LYS A 111 5.03 -13.51 26.08
N GLU A 112 3.87 -13.01 25.68
CA GLU A 112 3.24 -13.36 24.39
C GLU A 112 4.05 -12.84 23.20
N TYR A 113 4.84 -11.77 23.41
CA TYR A 113 5.68 -11.18 22.38
C TYR A 113 7.11 -11.74 22.44
N HIS A 114 7.74 -11.85 21.27
CA HIS A 114 9.06 -12.46 21.14
C HIS A 114 9.96 -11.62 20.23
N TYR A 115 11.28 -11.65 20.50
CA TYR A 115 12.23 -11.04 19.59
C TYR A 115 12.38 -11.89 18.34
N GLY A 116 12.12 -11.29 17.18
CA GLY A 116 12.10 -12.00 15.92
C GLY A 116 11.80 -11.08 14.73
N LYS A 117 11.68 -11.69 13.56
CA LYS A 117 11.28 -11.02 12.33
C LYS A 117 9.78 -11.11 12.18
N TYR A 118 9.15 -9.99 11.85
CA TYR A 118 7.72 -9.89 11.68
C TYR A 118 7.38 -9.24 10.34
N SER A 119 6.25 -9.67 9.75
CA SER A 119 5.74 -9.12 8.49
C SER A 119 4.72 -8.02 8.76
N LEU A 120 4.80 -6.95 7.97
CA LEU A 120 3.83 -5.86 7.92
C LEU A 120 3.15 -5.93 6.55
N HIS A 121 1.82 -5.87 6.54
CA HIS A 121 1.05 -5.86 5.30
C HIS A 121 0.50 -4.46 5.07
N ILE A 122 0.84 -3.87 3.94
CA ILE A 122 0.56 -2.47 3.65
C ILE A 122 -0.28 -2.40 2.38
N GLY A 123 -1.40 -1.70 2.48
CA GLY A 123 -2.26 -1.36 1.35
C GLY A 123 -2.32 0.15 1.18
N GLY A 124 -2.16 0.61 -0.05
CA GLY A 124 -2.31 2.01 -0.42
C GLY A 124 -3.30 2.15 -1.56
N ASN A 125 -4.29 3.01 -1.41
CA ASN A 125 -5.25 3.35 -2.45
C ASN A 125 -5.08 4.80 -2.87
N ARG A 126 -5.27 5.06 -4.16
CA ARG A 126 -5.55 6.41 -4.66
C ARG A 126 -6.74 6.41 -5.61
N GLY A 127 -7.49 7.48 -5.59
CA GLY A 127 -8.70 7.65 -6.39
C GLY A 127 -9.87 6.79 -5.89
N ARG A 128 -11.00 6.93 -6.60
CA ARG A 128 -12.29 6.31 -6.28
C ARG A 128 -12.34 4.85 -6.70
N GLY A 129 -13.05 4.06 -5.91
CA GLY A 129 -13.33 2.66 -6.21
C GLY A 129 -14.38 2.48 -7.30
N GLN A 130 -14.45 1.26 -7.84
CA GLN A 130 -15.29 0.90 -8.98
C GLN A 130 -16.69 0.42 -8.55
N VAL A 131 -16.83 -0.06 -7.32
CA VAL A 131 -18.02 -0.75 -6.81
C VAL A 131 -18.37 -0.20 -5.42
N TYR A 132 -19.66 0.03 -5.18
CA TYR A 132 -20.16 0.43 -3.87
C TYR A 132 -20.39 -0.78 -2.97
N PRO A 133 -20.46 -0.61 -1.63
CA PRO A 133 -20.79 -1.70 -0.71
C PRO A 133 -22.14 -2.40 -1.00
N THR A 134 -23.05 -1.73 -1.70
CA THR A 134 -24.34 -2.29 -2.18
C THR A 134 -24.17 -3.27 -3.35
N GLY A 135 -22.99 -3.37 -3.95
CA GLY A 135 -22.70 -4.16 -5.15
C GLY A 135 -22.92 -3.40 -6.45
N GLU A 136 -23.44 -2.17 -6.39
CA GLU A 136 -23.66 -1.34 -7.57
C GLU A 136 -22.33 -0.81 -8.14
N LYS A 137 -22.28 -0.70 -9.46
CA LYS A 137 -21.15 -0.13 -10.19
C LYS A 137 -21.14 1.40 -10.04
N SER A 138 -19.96 1.97 -9.82
CA SER A 138 -19.74 3.41 -9.86
C SER A 138 -19.63 3.93 -11.30
N ASN A 139 -19.46 5.24 -11.48
CA ASN A 139 -19.14 5.84 -12.77
C ASN A 139 -17.64 5.81 -13.11
N ASN A 140 -16.79 5.19 -12.29
CA ASN A 140 -15.34 5.06 -12.52
C ASN A 140 -14.96 3.68 -13.07
N LEU A 141 -15.76 3.11 -13.99
CA LEU A 141 -15.44 1.85 -14.66
C LEU A 141 -15.81 1.89 -16.15
N VAL A 142 -15.32 0.88 -16.87
CA VAL A 142 -15.77 0.53 -18.23
C VAL A 142 -17.14 -0.15 -18.22
N PHE A 143 -18.09 0.43 -18.93
CA PHE A 143 -19.39 -0.17 -19.22
C PHE A 143 -19.31 -1.03 -20.49
N THR A 144 -19.87 -2.24 -20.41
CA THR A 144 -19.85 -3.26 -21.46
C THR A 144 -21.26 -3.58 -21.93
N SER A 145 -21.40 -4.03 -23.17
CA SER A 145 -22.69 -4.51 -23.69
C SER A 145 -23.14 -5.81 -23.04
N SER A 146 -24.41 -5.96 -22.64
CA SER A 146 -24.94 -7.25 -22.20
C SER A 146 -25.31 -8.20 -23.34
N THR A 147 -25.64 -7.66 -24.52
CA THR A 147 -26.10 -8.44 -25.67
C THR A 147 -25.27 -8.17 -26.93
N SER A 148 -25.32 -9.10 -27.89
CA SER A 148 -24.74 -8.91 -29.21
C SER A 148 -25.79 -8.32 -30.15
N GLY A 149 -25.43 -7.27 -30.90
CA GLY A 149 -26.38 -6.59 -31.76
C GLY A 149 -25.79 -5.39 -32.49
N THR A 150 -26.66 -4.60 -33.09
CA THR A 150 -26.31 -3.32 -33.72
C THR A 150 -26.83 -2.17 -32.86
N ILE A 151 -26.02 -1.14 -32.65
CA ILE A 151 -26.45 0.04 -31.88
C ILE A 151 -27.47 0.84 -32.71
N ASN A 152 -28.71 0.89 -32.25
CA ASN A 152 -29.80 1.59 -32.94
C ASN A 152 -29.75 3.10 -32.68
N SER A 153 -29.75 3.51 -31.41
CA SER A 153 -29.60 4.91 -31.01
C SER A 153 -28.79 5.06 -29.72
N ILE A 154 -28.22 6.25 -29.55
CA ILE A 154 -27.52 6.69 -28.34
C ILE A 154 -28.22 7.98 -27.90
N ASP A 155 -29.00 7.90 -26.82
CA ASP A 155 -29.73 9.05 -26.29
C ASP A 155 -28.94 9.66 -25.13
N THR A 156 -28.69 10.97 -25.17
CA THR A 156 -28.07 11.70 -24.06
C THR A 156 -29.16 12.30 -23.19
N ILE A 157 -29.12 11.99 -21.89
CA ILE A 157 -30.07 12.48 -20.89
C ILE A 157 -29.59 13.86 -20.38
N GLU A 158 -30.52 14.69 -19.88
CA GLU A 158 -30.21 16.04 -19.34
C GLU A 158 -29.12 16.03 -18.25
N ASP A 159 -29.00 14.95 -17.49
CA ASP A 159 -27.97 14.75 -16.45
C ASP A 159 -26.58 14.36 -17.02
N GLY A 160 -26.41 14.32 -18.34
CA GLY A 160 -25.15 13.94 -19.00
C GLY A 160 -24.87 12.43 -19.05
N SER A 161 -25.84 11.60 -18.66
CA SER A 161 -25.79 10.14 -18.80
C SER A 161 -26.26 9.70 -20.20
N TYR A 162 -25.88 8.49 -20.61
CA TYR A 162 -26.24 7.93 -21.90
C TYR A 162 -27.17 6.72 -21.76
N LYS A 163 -28.11 6.58 -22.68
CA LYS A 163 -28.86 5.35 -22.94
C LYS A 163 -28.46 4.82 -24.31
N VAL A 164 -27.85 3.63 -24.33
CA VAL A 164 -27.45 2.96 -25.57
C VAL A 164 -28.48 1.88 -25.86
N ASN A 165 -29.22 2.03 -26.96
CA ASN A 165 -30.22 1.06 -27.39
C ASN A 165 -29.60 0.11 -28.40
N ILE A 166 -29.55 -1.18 -28.06
CA ILE A 166 -28.90 -2.23 -28.84
C ILE A 166 -29.99 -3.15 -29.39
N GLU A 167 -30.05 -3.28 -30.71
CA GLU A 167 -30.98 -4.19 -31.39
C GLU A 167 -30.30 -5.53 -31.66
N ASN A 168 -30.82 -6.59 -31.03
CA ASN A 168 -30.32 -7.95 -31.22
C ASN A 168 -30.81 -8.54 -32.55
N GLU A 169 -30.21 -9.64 -33.01
CA GLU A 169 -30.63 -10.33 -34.25
C GLU A 169 -32.10 -10.79 -34.24
N ASN A 170 -32.70 -10.94 -33.05
CA ASN A 170 -34.10 -11.30 -32.86
C ASN A 170 -35.07 -10.10 -32.95
N GLY A 171 -34.57 -8.88 -33.19
CA GLY A 171 -35.36 -7.64 -33.22
C GLY A 171 -35.76 -7.08 -31.84
N GLU A 172 -35.21 -7.65 -30.75
CA GLU A 172 -35.40 -7.14 -29.39
C GLU A 172 -34.40 -6.02 -29.09
N ILE A 173 -34.90 -4.90 -28.55
CA ILE A 173 -34.07 -3.74 -28.19
C ILE A 173 -33.77 -3.81 -26.70
N THR A 174 -32.49 -3.92 -26.35
CA THR A 174 -31.99 -3.83 -24.97
C THR A 174 -31.41 -2.44 -24.73
N THR A 175 -31.83 -1.78 -23.65
CA THR A 175 -31.32 -0.46 -23.27
C THR A 175 -30.26 -0.60 -22.17
N GLU A 176 -29.05 -0.16 -22.47
CA GLU A 176 -27.95 -0.04 -21.52
C GLU A 176 -27.84 1.39 -21.00
N ALA A 177 -27.82 1.55 -19.67
CA ALA A 177 -27.64 2.85 -19.03
C ALA A 177 -26.17 3.04 -18.65
N VAL A 178 -25.56 4.11 -19.16
CA VAL A 178 -24.19 4.53 -18.84
C VAL A 178 -24.27 5.84 -18.04
N PRO A 179 -23.76 5.88 -16.79
CA PRO A 179 -23.77 7.08 -15.96
C PRO A 179 -22.81 8.15 -16.52
N VAL A 180 -22.92 9.37 -16.00
CA VAL A 180 -22.05 10.49 -16.37
C VAL A 180 -20.58 10.20 -15.98
N GLY A 181 -19.64 10.54 -16.87
CA GLY A 181 -18.20 10.37 -16.62
C GLY A 181 -17.49 9.61 -17.74
N PRO A 182 -17.70 8.29 -17.89
CA PRO A 182 -17.10 7.50 -18.96
C PRO A 182 -17.49 8.06 -20.34
N GLN A 183 -16.50 8.18 -21.23
CA GLN A 183 -16.68 8.63 -22.60
C GLN A 183 -17.05 7.44 -23.49
N LEU A 184 -18.09 7.60 -24.31
CA LEU A 184 -18.48 6.58 -25.27
C LEU A 184 -17.43 6.45 -26.38
N ILE A 185 -17.07 5.21 -26.70
CA ILE A 185 -16.17 4.87 -27.82
C ILE A 185 -16.90 4.31 -29.03
N VAL A 186 -18.17 3.94 -28.86
CA VAL A 186 -19.04 3.36 -29.88
C VAL A 186 -19.93 4.42 -30.52
N LYS A 187 -20.35 4.18 -31.76
CA LYS A 187 -21.24 5.05 -32.54
C LYS A 187 -22.52 4.31 -32.92
N ALA A 188 -23.55 5.07 -33.30
CA ALA A 188 -24.75 4.48 -33.87
C ALA A 188 -24.40 3.68 -35.14
N GLN A 189 -25.08 2.54 -35.34
CA GLN A 189 -24.85 1.55 -36.40
C GLN A 189 -23.61 0.67 -36.25
N ASP A 190 -22.84 0.79 -35.15
CA ASP A 190 -21.77 -0.16 -34.86
C ASP A 190 -22.33 -1.53 -34.47
N LYS A 191 -21.69 -2.59 -34.95
CA LYS A 191 -21.94 -3.98 -34.51
C LYS A 191 -21.06 -4.31 -33.33
N ILE A 192 -21.68 -4.79 -32.26
CA ILE A 192 -21.03 -5.13 -30.99
C ILE A 192 -21.43 -6.53 -30.55
N ASN A 193 -20.53 -7.22 -29.89
CA ASN A 193 -20.78 -8.49 -29.25
C ASN A 193 -21.08 -8.29 -27.76
N ALA A 194 -21.74 -9.26 -27.15
CA ALA A 194 -21.89 -9.31 -25.71
C ALA A 194 -20.52 -9.28 -25.03
N GLY A 195 -20.34 -8.33 -24.10
CA GLY A 195 -19.08 -8.07 -23.40
C GLY A 195 -18.20 -6.99 -24.03
N ASP A 196 -18.50 -6.51 -25.24
CA ASP A 196 -17.70 -5.44 -25.86
C ASP A 196 -17.84 -4.12 -25.08
N PRO A 197 -16.73 -3.37 -24.91
CA PRO A 197 -16.75 -2.10 -24.17
C PRO A 197 -17.50 -1.01 -24.94
N LEU A 198 -18.47 -0.39 -24.29
CA LEU A 198 -19.22 0.77 -24.82
C LEU A 198 -18.50 2.09 -24.53
N THR A 199 -17.65 2.11 -23.50
CA THR A 199 -16.99 3.30 -22.97
C THR A 199 -15.49 3.09 -22.82
N ASN A 200 -14.74 4.19 -22.69
CA ASN A 200 -13.34 4.15 -22.26
C ASN A 200 -13.22 3.78 -20.77
N ASP A 201 -12.00 3.46 -20.31
CA ASP A 201 -11.71 3.32 -18.88
C ASP A 201 -11.38 4.70 -18.28
N PRO A 202 -12.28 5.30 -17.46
CA PRO A 202 -12.00 6.56 -16.81
C PRO A 202 -11.04 6.43 -15.61
N ASN A 203 -10.75 5.20 -15.17
CA ASN A 203 -10.02 4.98 -13.93
C ASN A 203 -8.53 5.31 -14.07
N VAL A 204 -8.12 6.35 -13.35
CA VAL A 204 -6.71 6.75 -13.20
C VAL A 204 -6.13 6.46 -11.82
N GLY A 205 -6.95 5.85 -10.95
CA GLY A 205 -6.62 5.47 -9.59
C GLY A 205 -5.94 4.11 -9.51
N GLY A 206 -6.06 3.50 -8.33
CA GLY A 206 -5.71 2.11 -8.13
C GLY A 206 -5.23 1.80 -6.72
N PHE A 207 -5.32 0.52 -6.38
CA PHE A 207 -4.83 -0.05 -5.14
C PHE A 207 -3.52 -0.78 -5.36
N GLY A 208 -2.59 -0.65 -4.44
CA GLY A 208 -1.32 -1.36 -4.41
C GLY A 208 -1.08 -1.97 -3.04
N GLN A 209 -0.55 -3.20 -3.03
CA GLN A 209 -0.21 -3.94 -1.83
C GLN A 209 1.29 -4.21 -1.80
N LEU A 210 1.85 -4.22 -0.60
CA LEU A 210 3.24 -4.56 -0.35
C LEU A 210 3.37 -5.23 1.01
N ASP A 211 4.21 -6.25 1.06
CA ASP A 211 4.68 -6.83 2.32
C ASP A 211 6.04 -6.23 2.66
N ALA A 212 6.17 -5.77 3.90
CA ALA A 212 7.43 -5.32 4.47
C ALA A 212 7.78 -6.17 5.70
N GLU A 213 9.01 -6.06 6.18
CA GLU A 213 9.48 -6.83 7.33
C GLU A 213 10.20 -5.92 8.32
N VAL A 214 9.97 -6.15 9.60
CA VAL A 214 10.68 -5.49 10.70
C VAL A 214 11.24 -6.53 11.65
N VAL A 215 12.46 -6.34 12.11
CA VAL A 215 13.06 -7.18 13.15
C VAL A 215 12.89 -6.51 14.51
N LEU A 216 12.13 -7.12 15.42
CA LEU A 216 12.13 -6.75 16.82
C LEU A 216 13.41 -7.29 17.47
N GLN A 217 14.36 -6.40 17.71
CA GLN A 217 15.72 -6.77 18.11
C GLN A 217 15.95 -6.59 19.61
N SER A 218 16.66 -7.56 20.20
CA SER A 218 17.13 -7.45 21.57
C SER A 218 18.54 -6.85 21.60
N PRO A 219 18.78 -5.75 22.35
CA PRO A 219 20.12 -5.19 22.50
C PRO A 219 21.15 -6.21 23.00
N TYR A 220 20.74 -7.12 23.90
CA TYR A 220 21.63 -8.16 24.45
C TYR A 220 22.09 -9.17 23.41
N ARG A 221 21.25 -9.51 22.41
CA ARG A 221 21.65 -10.39 21.29
C ARG A 221 22.76 -9.74 20.46
N VAL A 222 22.64 -8.43 20.21
CA VAL A 222 23.64 -7.66 19.46
C VAL A 222 24.94 -7.53 20.26
N ILE A 223 24.87 -7.22 21.55
CA ILE A 223 26.05 -7.13 22.43
C ILE A 223 26.79 -8.48 22.48
N GLY A 224 26.07 -9.58 22.65
CA GLY A 224 26.66 -10.93 22.65
C GLY A 224 27.34 -11.27 21.32
N LEU A 225 26.73 -10.89 20.19
CA LEU A 225 27.30 -11.07 18.86
C LEU A 225 28.59 -10.25 18.67
N ILE A 226 28.61 -8.99 19.11
CA ILE A 226 29.81 -8.14 19.05
C ILE A 226 30.95 -8.74 19.87
N ALA A 227 30.67 -9.18 21.11
CA ALA A 227 31.66 -9.84 21.96
C ALA A 227 32.22 -11.12 21.32
N PHE A 228 31.35 -11.91 20.68
CA PHE A 228 31.76 -13.09 19.92
C PHE A 228 32.68 -12.74 18.75
N PHE A 229 32.35 -11.70 17.97
CA PHE A 229 33.20 -11.24 16.86
C PHE A 229 34.57 -10.76 17.32
N ILE A 230 34.65 -10.03 18.44
CA ILE A 230 35.93 -9.64 19.03
C ILE A 230 36.73 -10.89 19.44
N GLY A 231 36.10 -11.87 20.07
CA GLY A 231 36.75 -13.14 20.46
C GLY A 231 37.29 -13.92 19.26
N VAL A 232 36.50 -14.04 18.18
CA VAL A 232 36.92 -14.68 16.93
C VAL A 232 38.08 -13.92 16.29
N GLY A 233 38.00 -12.59 16.20
CA GLY A 233 39.06 -11.75 15.63
C GLY A 233 40.38 -11.89 16.40
N LEU A 234 40.33 -11.85 17.73
CA LEU A 234 41.50 -12.10 18.58
C LEU A 234 42.08 -13.50 18.36
N THR A 235 41.22 -14.52 18.27
CA THR A 235 41.66 -15.90 18.02
C THR A 235 42.35 -16.03 16.66
N GLN A 236 41.80 -15.43 15.61
CA GLN A 236 42.41 -15.41 14.27
C GLN A 236 43.79 -14.75 14.29
N ILE A 237 43.93 -13.60 14.95
CA ILE A 237 45.22 -12.91 15.09
C ILE A 237 46.24 -13.80 15.82
N LEU A 238 45.85 -14.40 16.94
CA LEU A 238 46.72 -15.27 17.73
C LEU A 238 47.16 -16.51 16.95
N LEU A 239 46.28 -17.12 16.15
CA LEU A 239 46.62 -18.25 15.29
C LEU A 239 47.64 -17.88 14.21
N VAL A 240 47.48 -16.71 13.58
CA VAL A 240 48.44 -16.21 12.58
C VAL A 240 49.79 -15.90 13.21
N LEU A 241 49.81 -15.23 14.37
CA LEU A 241 51.03 -14.96 15.11
C LEU A 241 51.73 -16.26 15.53
N LYS A 242 50.96 -17.25 15.99
CA LYS A 242 51.50 -18.56 16.37
C LYS A 242 52.09 -19.29 15.16
N LYS A 243 51.40 -19.28 14.02
CA LYS A 243 51.94 -19.83 12.76
C LYS A 243 53.26 -19.17 12.38
N LYS A 244 53.34 -17.83 12.42
CA LYS A 244 54.56 -17.08 12.12
C LYS A 244 55.70 -17.39 13.10
N GLN A 245 55.38 -17.64 14.36
CA GLN A 245 56.37 -18.09 15.35
C GLN A 245 56.94 -19.46 14.98
N VAL A 246 56.09 -20.41 14.58
CA VAL A 246 56.52 -21.77 14.19
C VAL A 246 57.35 -21.75 12.91
N GLU A 247 56.95 -20.97 11.91
CA GLU A 247 57.72 -20.79 10.66
C GLU A 247 59.16 -20.31 10.94
N LYS A 248 59.35 -19.44 11.94
CA LYS A 248 60.69 -18.98 12.34
C LYS A 248 61.54 -20.09 12.97
N VAL A 249 60.92 -20.99 13.75
CA VAL A 249 61.63 -22.12 14.36
C VAL A 249 62.01 -23.16 13.29
N GLN A 250 61.09 -23.48 12.38
CA GLN A 250 61.35 -24.39 11.26
C GLN A 250 62.51 -23.89 10.39
N ALA A 251 62.53 -22.59 10.06
CA ALA A 251 63.62 -21.98 9.33
C ALA A 251 64.98 -22.05 10.05
N ALA A 252 65.00 -22.04 11.39
CA ALA A 252 66.22 -22.20 12.18
C ALA A 252 66.69 -23.66 12.29
N GLU A 253 65.75 -24.62 12.30
CA GLU A 253 66.02 -26.05 12.34
C GLU A 253 66.33 -26.65 10.94
N GLY A 254 66.20 -25.85 9.88
CA GLY A 254 66.52 -26.25 8.50
C GLY A 254 65.49 -27.19 7.88
N ILE A 255 64.25 -27.18 8.37
CA ILE A 255 63.10 -27.96 7.88
C ILE A 255 62.18 -27.05 7.06
#